data_AF-A0A9J6D7I8-F1
#
_entry.id   AF-A0A9J6D7I8-F1
#
_cell.length_a   1.000
_cell.length_b   1.000
_cell.length_c   1.000
_cell.angle_alpha   90.00
_cell.angle_beta   90.00
_cell.angle_gamma   90.00
#
_symmetry.space_group_name_H-M   'P 1'
#
loop_
_entity.id
_entity.type
_entity.pdbx_description
1 polymer ?
#
loop_
_entity_poly.entity_id
_entity_poly.type
_entity_poly.pdbx_seq_one_letter_code
_entity_poly.pdbx_strand_id
1 'polypeptide(L)'
;MAQELLAEADSLIPCKGFGEKGVFAANPKRQEKTCGGKTFSMSCPGVAQELGKACPQCRYLRKLLLNQASYKRRKAHACTRPLSYKLKIWSMQLKRTKSKILRVKLNIEKLKRKNASEDSSVFVDAIKSLPSKQQQQVRVCLAAAKRKSTKGMKYDSE
;
A
#
# COMPACT_ATOMS: atom_id res chain seq x y z
N MET A 1 26.02 39.87 -16.63
CA MET A 1 25.79 38.52 -17.18
C MET A 1 26.79 37.47 -16.69
N ALA A 2 28.07 37.46 -17.07
CA ALA A 2 28.99 36.38 -16.64
C ALA A 2 29.27 36.34 -15.13
N GLN A 3 29.40 37.50 -14.48
CA GLN A 3 29.62 37.61 -13.03
C GLN A 3 28.38 37.22 -12.21
N GLU A 4 27.18 37.48 -12.71
CA GLU A 4 25.92 37.11 -12.05
C GLU A 4 25.72 35.58 -12.08
N LEU A 5 26.05 34.94 -13.20
CA LEU A 5 25.99 33.48 -13.33
C LEU A 5 26.99 32.76 -12.41
N LEU A 6 28.17 33.34 -12.20
CA LEU A 6 29.17 32.80 -11.27
C LEU A 6 28.71 32.93 -9.81
N ALA A 7 28.15 34.09 -9.43
CA ALA A 7 27.58 34.28 -8.10
C ALA A 7 26.39 33.35 -7.83
N GLU A 8 25.55 33.10 -8.84
CA GLU A 8 24.46 32.14 -8.74
C GLU A 8 25.00 30.71 -8.56
N ALA A 9 26.02 30.31 -9.33
CA ALA A 9 26.64 29.00 -9.18
C ALA A 9 27.29 28.79 -7.80
N ASP A 10 27.95 29.82 -7.26
CA ASP A 10 28.57 29.79 -5.93
C ASP A 10 27.53 29.72 -4.79
N SER A 11 26.31 30.19 -5.04
CA SER A 11 25.19 30.09 -4.08
C SER A 11 24.59 28.68 -3.97
N LEU A 12 24.86 27.81 -4.96
CA LEU A 12 24.29 26.46 -5.00
C LEU A 12 25.03 25.52 -4.07
N ILE A 13 24.27 24.86 -3.19
CA ILE A 13 24.82 23.85 -2.28
C ILE A 13 24.94 22.50 -3.03
N PRO A 14 26.15 21.95 -3.20
CA PRO A 14 26.33 20.70 -3.92
C PRO A 14 25.75 19.51 -3.13
N CYS A 15 25.04 18.63 -3.83
CA CYS A 15 24.50 17.42 -3.25
C CYS A 15 25.64 16.46 -2.83
N LYS A 16 25.52 15.88 -1.64
CA LYS A 16 26.50 14.88 -1.15
C LYS A 16 26.39 13.51 -1.85
N GLY A 17 25.34 13.27 -2.64
CA GLY A 17 25.00 11.94 -3.15
C GLY A 17 24.44 11.03 -2.06
N PHE A 18 24.23 9.76 -2.37
CA PHE A 18 23.69 8.79 -1.41
C PHE A 18 24.75 7.88 -0.76
N GLY A 19 25.98 7.90 -1.26
CA GLY A 19 27.11 7.16 -0.71
C GLY A 19 28.35 7.29 -1.59
N GLU A 20 29.45 6.71 -1.12
CA GLU A 20 30.67 6.55 -1.91
C GLU A 20 30.53 5.41 -2.93
N LYS A 21 31.40 5.41 -3.94
CA LYS A 21 31.47 4.32 -4.92
C LYS A 21 31.69 2.99 -4.18
N GLY A 22 30.84 1.99 -4.46
CA GLY A 22 30.98 0.64 -3.89
C GLY A 22 30.26 0.40 -2.56
N VAL A 23 29.60 1.40 -1.96
CA VAL A 23 28.80 1.21 -0.72
C VAL A 23 27.65 0.20 -0.94
N PHE A 24 27.14 0.13 -2.17
CA PHE A 24 26.18 -0.88 -2.57
C PHE A 24 26.71 -1.63 -3.78
N ALA A 25 26.49 -2.96 -3.81
CA ALA A 25 26.89 -3.78 -4.95
C ALA A 25 26.27 -3.23 -6.24
N ALA A 26 27.10 -3.10 -7.28
CA ALA A 26 26.69 -2.62 -8.59
C ALA A 26 25.56 -3.48 -9.13
N ASN A 27 24.49 -2.84 -9.60
CA ASN A 27 23.38 -3.53 -10.23
C ASN A 27 22.95 -2.72 -11.47
N PRO A 28 23.03 -3.31 -12.68
CA PRO A 28 22.78 -2.58 -13.92
C PRO A 28 21.34 -2.06 -14.06
N LYS A 29 20.40 -2.56 -13.25
CA LYS A 29 19.01 -2.05 -13.21
C LYS A 29 18.83 -0.84 -12.29
N ARG A 30 19.88 -0.39 -11.59
CA ARG A 30 19.78 0.76 -10.70
C ARG A 30 19.94 2.07 -11.46
N GLN A 31 19.03 2.99 -11.18
CA GLN A 31 19.10 4.37 -11.68
C GLN A 31 20.11 5.17 -10.84
N GLU A 32 21.39 4.80 -10.91
CA GLU A 32 22.49 5.47 -10.23
C GLU A 32 23.60 5.92 -11.21
N LYS A 33 24.23 7.05 -10.90
CA LYS A 33 25.39 7.59 -11.62
C LYS A 33 26.53 7.85 -10.64
N THR A 34 27.77 7.65 -11.06
CA THR A 34 28.97 7.90 -10.23
C THR A 34 29.71 9.12 -10.76
N CYS A 35 30.01 10.09 -9.89
CA CYS A 35 30.77 11.29 -10.23
C CYS A 35 31.72 11.63 -9.07
N GLY A 36 33.01 11.84 -9.34
CA GLY A 36 34.00 12.24 -8.33
C GLY A 36 34.05 11.31 -7.10
N GLY A 37 33.97 10.00 -7.29
CA GLY A 37 33.97 9.00 -6.21
C GLY A 37 32.67 8.87 -5.41
N LYS A 38 31.66 9.71 -5.69
CA LYS A 38 30.34 9.67 -5.06
C LYS A 38 29.29 9.09 -6.01
N THR A 39 28.27 8.46 -5.42
CA THR A 39 27.13 7.88 -6.14
C THR A 39 25.88 8.73 -5.94
N PHE A 40 25.16 8.96 -7.03
CA PHE A 40 23.99 9.83 -7.11
C PHE A 40 22.84 9.11 -7.80
N SER A 41 21.61 9.52 -7.52
CA SER A 41 20.48 9.13 -8.37
C SER A 41 20.68 9.66 -9.79
N MET A 42 20.22 8.93 -10.82
CA MET A 42 20.17 9.45 -12.20
C MET A 42 19.40 10.78 -12.25
N SER A 43 18.29 10.86 -11.50
CA SER A 43 17.44 12.04 -11.34
C SER A 43 17.99 13.09 -10.36
N CYS A 44 19.24 12.96 -9.88
CA CYS A 44 19.82 13.95 -8.98
C CYS A 44 20.05 15.28 -9.71
N PRO A 45 19.50 16.40 -9.22
CA PRO A 45 19.70 17.73 -9.80
C PRO A 45 21.09 18.32 -9.50
N GLY A 46 21.96 17.58 -8.81
CA GLY A 46 23.29 18.06 -8.42
C GLY A 46 23.32 18.95 -7.17
N VAL A 47 22.19 19.53 -6.78
CA VAL A 47 22.06 20.47 -5.66
C VAL A 47 21.26 19.90 -4.48
N ALA A 48 21.51 20.43 -3.28
CA ALA A 48 20.79 20.11 -2.04
C ALA A 48 20.22 21.38 -1.38
N GLN A 49 19.21 21.21 -0.53
CA GLN A 49 18.61 22.32 0.22
C GLN A 49 19.46 22.77 1.41
N GLU A 50 20.32 21.89 1.92
CA GLU A 50 21.11 22.14 3.12
C GLU A 50 22.53 21.60 2.95
N LEU A 51 23.50 22.31 3.53
CA LEU A 51 24.91 21.94 3.48
C LEU A 51 25.13 20.55 4.07
N GLY A 52 25.88 19.72 3.34
CA GLY A 52 26.22 18.36 3.76
C GLY A 52 25.08 17.33 3.65
N LYS A 53 23.88 17.71 3.20
CA LYS A 53 22.75 16.79 2.99
C LYS A 53 22.68 16.28 1.55
N ALA A 54 22.05 15.13 1.40
CA ALA A 54 21.65 14.60 0.10
C ALA A 54 20.32 15.20 -0.34
N CYS A 55 20.15 15.42 -1.64
CA CYS A 55 18.86 15.80 -2.22
C CYS A 55 17.79 14.72 -1.97
N PRO A 56 16.49 15.06 -2.09
CA PRO A 56 15.40 14.11 -1.86
C PRO A 56 15.52 12.83 -2.71
N GLN A 57 15.95 12.95 -3.97
CA GLN A 57 16.14 11.82 -4.89
C GLN A 57 17.21 10.85 -4.39
N CYS A 58 18.39 11.35 -4.02
CA CYS A 58 19.47 10.55 -3.45
C CYS A 58 19.07 9.94 -2.10
N ARG A 59 18.34 10.67 -1.25
CA ARG A 59 17.84 10.16 0.04
C ARG A 59 16.86 9.02 -0.16
N TYR A 60 15.93 9.16 -1.10
CA TYR A 60 14.96 8.13 -1.44
C TYR A 60 15.63 6.88 -1.99
N LEU A 61 16.56 7.04 -2.95
CA LEU A 61 17.32 5.94 -3.51
C LEU A 61 18.08 5.18 -2.41
N ARG A 62 18.76 5.87 -1.49
CA ARG A 62 19.43 5.23 -0.34
C ARG A 62 18.48 4.34 0.46
N LYS A 63 17.29 4.85 0.78
CA LYS A 63 16.28 4.12 1.54
C LYS A 63 15.80 2.88 0.79
N LEU A 64 15.57 2.99 -0.51
CA LEU A 64 15.23 1.84 -1.35
C LEU A 64 16.31 0.77 -1.32
N LEU A 65 17.58 1.17 -1.44
CA LEU A 65 18.72 0.23 -1.42
C LEU A 65 18.86 -0.49 -0.07
N LEU A 66 18.72 0.25 1.04
CA LEU A 66 18.72 -0.32 2.39
C LEU A 66 17.56 -1.28 2.60
N ASN A 67 16.36 -0.94 2.12
CA ASN A 67 15.19 -1.80 2.17
C ASN A 67 15.39 -3.07 1.35
N GLN A 68 15.96 -2.97 0.15
CA GLN A 68 16.27 -4.11 -0.71
C GLN A 68 17.27 -5.05 -0.04
N ALA A 69 18.35 -4.50 0.55
CA ALA A 69 19.33 -5.29 1.30
C ALA A 69 18.70 -5.99 2.52
N SER A 70 17.88 -5.26 3.29
CA SER A 70 17.12 -5.82 4.41
C SER A 70 16.17 -6.94 3.98
N TYR A 71 15.45 -6.75 2.87
CA TYR A 71 14.56 -7.77 2.31
C TYR A 71 15.32 -9.03 1.90
N LYS A 72 16.45 -8.89 1.20
CA LYS A 72 17.30 -10.03 0.80
C LYS A 72 17.78 -10.82 2.01
N ARG A 73 18.27 -10.13 3.06
CA ARG A 73 18.69 -10.77 4.32
C ARG A 73 17.52 -11.52 4.98
N ARG A 74 16.36 -10.88 5.13
CA ARG A 74 15.17 -11.51 5.73
C ARG A 74 14.67 -12.70 4.93
N LYS A 75 14.69 -12.62 3.59
CA LYS A 75 14.28 -13.72 2.72
C LYS A 75 15.21 -14.93 2.87
N ALA A 76 16.52 -14.70 2.91
CA ALA A 76 17.50 -15.76 3.17
C ALA A 76 17.21 -16.46 4.51
N HIS A 77 16.99 -15.70 5.59
CA HIS A 77 16.64 -16.26 6.89
C HIS A 77 15.27 -16.96 6.93
N ALA A 78 14.32 -16.57 6.08
CA ALA A 78 13.01 -17.23 6.00
C ALA A 78 13.11 -18.62 5.36
N CYS A 79 14.01 -18.79 4.38
CA CYS A 79 14.29 -20.07 3.74
C CYS A 79 14.93 -21.07 4.70
N THR A 80 15.73 -20.61 5.65
CA THR A 80 16.42 -21.46 6.66
C THR A 80 15.57 -21.78 7.89
N ARG A 81 14.30 -21.35 7.95
CA ARG A 81 13.44 -21.63 9.11
C ARG A 81 13.08 -23.12 9.15
N PRO A 82 13.20 -23.79 10.30
CA PRO A 82 12.81 -25.19 10.44
C PRO A 82 11.31 -25.36 10.18
N LEU A 83 10.93 -26.53 9.68
CA LEU A 83 9.53 -26.86 9.36
C LEU A 83 8.60 -26.69 10.57
N SER A 84 9.06 -27.07 11.76
CA SER A 84 8.32 -26.93 13.02
C SER A 84 7.92 -25.47 13.31
N TYR A 85 8.81 -24.52 13.06
CA TYR A 85 8.51 -23.10 13.20
C TYR A 85 7.46 -22.63 12.18
N LYS A 86 7.56 -23.08 10.92
CA LYS A 86 6.57 -22.75 9.87
C LYS A 86 5.19 -23.30 10.23
N LEU A 87 5.11 -24.55 10.67
CA LEU A 87 3.88 -25.19 11.12
C LEU A 87 3.23 -24.45 12.30
N LYS A 88 4.03 -24.00 13.28
CA LYS A 88 3.53 -23.17 14.40
C LYS A 88 2.87 -21.89 13.90
N ILE A 89 3.50 -21.17 12.97
CA ILE A 89 2.94 -19.93 12.40
C ILE A 89 1.65 -20.22 11.64
N TRP A 90 1.62 -21.25 10.79
CA TRP A 90 0.42 -21.62 10.04
C TRP A 90 -0.72 -22.04 10.95
N SER A 91 -0.45 -22.82 12.00
CA SER A 91 -1.47 -23.18 13.00
C SER A 91 -2.06 -21.96 13.70
N MET A 92 -1.22 -21.00 14.10
CA MET A 92 -1.68 -19.73 14.68
C MET A 92 -2.53 -18.92 13.69
N GLN A 93 -2.11 -18.82 12.43
CA GLN A 93 -2.87 -18.13 11.38
C GLN A 93 -4.22 -18.80 11.14
N LEU A 94 -4.24 -20.13 11.03
CA LEU A 94 -5.46 -20.92 10.87
C LEU A 94 -6.43 -20.69 12.04
N LYS A 95 -5.95 -20.72 13.28
CA LYS A 95 -6.77 -20.45 14.47
C LYS A 95 -7.39 -19.04 14.43
N ARG A 96 -6.60 -18.03 14.05
CA ARG A 96 -7.08 -16.64 13.89
C ARG A 96 -8.14 -16.55 12.79
N THR A 97 -7.92 -17.19 11.65
CA THR A 97 -8.88 -17.20 10.53
C THR A 97 -10.17 -17.90 10.92
N LYS A 98 -10.10 -19.07 11.56
CA LYS A 98 -11.29 -19.77 12.10
C LYS A 98 -12.09 -18.87 13.06
N SER A 99 -11.40 -18.17 13.96
CA SER A 99 -12.04 -17.24 14.90
C SER A 99 -12.73 -16.07 14.20
N LYS A 100 -12.12 -15.51 13.14
CA LYS A 100 -12.74 -14.46 12.30
C LYS A 100 -13.99 -14.98 11.59
N ILE A 101 -13.92 -16.17 11.00
CA ILE A 101 -15.07 -16.80 10.32
C ILE A 101 -16.22 -17.00 11.30
N LEU A 102 -15.95 -17.52 12.50
CA LEU A 102 -16.97 -17.70 13.53
C LEU A 102 -17.63 -16.38 13.91
N ARG A 103 -16.84 -15.32 14.12
CA ARG A 103 -17.36 -13.98 14.42
C ARG A 103 -18.26 -13.45 13.30
N VAL A 104 -17.84 -13.63 12.04
CA VAL A 104 -18.65 -13.21 10.88
C VAL A 104 -19.94 -14.01 10.80
N LYS A 105 -19.91 -15.32 11.03
CA LYS A 105 -21.12 -16.16 11.07
C LYS A 105 -22.09 -15.68 12.15
N LEU A 106 -21.60 -15.46 13.37
CA LEU A 106 -22.42 -14.93 14.47
C LEU A 106 -23.03 -13.56 14.14
N ASN A 107 -22.25 -12.67 13.51
CA ASN A 107 -22.75 -11.37 13.07
C ASN A 107 -23.84 -11.50 12.00
N ILE A 108 -23.67 -12.41 11.04
CA ILE A 108 -24.67 -12.69 10.00
C ILE A 108 -25.96 -13.22 10.64
N GLU A 109 -25.87 -14.16 11.58
CA GLU A 109 -27.04 -14.68 12.29
C GLU A 109 -27.75 -13.60 13.10
N LYS A 110 -26.98 -12.75 13.80
CA LYS A 110 -27.53 -11.60 14.52
C LYS A 110 -28.26 -10.64 13.58
N LEU A 111 -27.68 -10.33 12.42
CA LEU A 111 -28.31 -9.49 11.40
C LEU A 111 -29.57 -10.13 10.83
N LYS A 112 -29.56 -11.43 10.56
CA LYS A 112 -30.76 -12.15 10.09
C LYS A 112 -31.89 -12.09 11.11
N ARG A 113 -31.59 -12.29 12.41
CA ARG A 113 -32.59 -12.18 13.48
C ARG A 113 -33.15 -10.77 13.58
N LYS A 114 -32.29 -9.75 13.53
CA LYS A 114 -32.71 -8.33 13.52
C LYS A 114 -33.62 -8.01 12.34
N ASN A 115 -33.20 -8.40 11.13
CA ASN A 115 -33.99 -8.18 9.92
C ASN A 115 -35.33 -8.94 9.95
N ALA A 116 -35.40 -10.10 10.63
CA ALA A 116 -36.65 -10.84 10.79
C ALA A 116 -37.57 -10.25 11.85
N SER A 117 -37.03 -9.56 12.87
CA SER A 117 -37.81 -8.88 13.91
C SER A 117 -38.28 -7.49 13.50
N GLU A 118 -37.66 -6.87 12.50
CA GLU A 118 -38.11 -5.58 11.98
C GLU A 118 -39.27 -5.80 10.98
N ASP A 119 -40.37 -5.09 11.21
CA ASP A 119 -41.53 -5.18 10.31
C ASP A 119 -41.21 -4.49 8.98
N SER A 120 -41.56 -5.15 7.88
CA SER A 120 -41.32 -4.64 6.52
C SER A 120 -42.07 -3.33 6.25
N SER A 121 -43.09 -3.02 7.05
CA SER A 121 -43.85 -1.76 6.99
C SER A 121 -42.97 -0.53 7.29
N VAL A 122 -42.12 -0.62 8.32
CA VAL A 122 -41.22 0.46 8.75
C VAL A 122 -40.26 0.87 7.64
N PHE A 123 -39.75 -0.12 6.89
CA PHE A 123 -38.87 0.12 5.76
C PHE A 123 -39.58 0.81 4.58
N VAL A 124 -40.83 0.42 4.30
CA VAL A 124 -41.63 1.02 3.24
C VAL A 124 -41.98 2.47 3.57
N ASP A 125 -42.32 2.76 4.83
CA ASP A 125 -42.64 4.12 5.26
C ASP A 125 -41.40 5.02 5.29
N ALA A 126 -40.24 4.48 5.67
CA ALA A 126 -38.96 5.18 5.52
C ALA A 126 -38.59 5.47 4.06
N ILE A 127 -38.99 4.63 3.10
CA ILE A 127 -38.81 4.94 1.67
C ILE A 127 -39.76 6.08 1.27
N LYS A 128 -41.02 6.07 1.72
CA LYS A 128 -42.00 7.11 1.34
C LYS A 128 -41.62 8.51 1.84
N SER A 129 -40.88 8.63 2.93
CA SER A 129 -40.41 9.92 3.45
C SER A 129 -39.27 10.55 2.65
N LEU A 130 -38.64 9.79 1.74
CA LEU A 130 -37.56 10.30 0.88
C LEU A 130 -38.10 11.09 -0.31
N PRO A 131 -37.34 12.04 -0.88
CA PRO A 131 -37.65 12.68 -2.17
C PRO A 131 -37.78 11.66 -3.31
N SER A 132 -38.65 11.92 -4.30
CA SER A 132 -39.00 10.93 -5.34
C SER A 132 -37.81 10.34 -6.10
N LYS A 133 -36.79 11.17 -6.41
CA LYS A 133 -35.56 10.71 -7.05
C LYS A 133 -34.80 9.69 -6.20
N GLN A 134 -34.75 9.91 -4.89
CA GLN A 134 -34.09 8.99 -3.94
C GLN A 134 -34.91 7.72 -3.74
N GLN A 135 -36.26 7.82 -3.70
CA GLN A 135 -37.13 6.64 -3.63
C GLN A 135 -36.85 5.68 -4.80
N GLN A 136 -36.78 6.23 -6.02
CA GLN A 136 -36.54 5.43 -7.22
C GLN A 136 -35.16 4.77 -7.18
N GLN A 137 -34.12 5.50 -6.75
CA GLN A 137 -32.78 4.94 -6.59
C GLN A 137 -32.75 3.80 -5.56
N VAL A 138 -33.38 3.98 -4.39
CA VAL A 138 -33.45 2.94 -3.35
C VAL A 138 -34.17 1.69 -3.88
N ARG A 139 -35.28 1.84 -4.62
CA ARG A 139 -36.00 0.71 -5.25
C ARG A 139 -35.14 -0.01 -6.28
N VAL A 140 -34.40 0.72 -7.13
CA VAL A 140 -33.48 0.14 -8.12
C VAL A 140 -32.35 -0.64 -7.43
N CYS A 141 -31.74 -0.06 -6.40
CA CYS A 141 -30.70 -0.73 -5.60
C CYS A 141 -31.22 -2.00 -4.92
N LEU A 142 -32.43 -1.95 -4.33
CA LEU A 142 -33.07 -3.10 -3.70
C LEU A 142 -33.35 -4.21 -4.74
N ALA A 143 -33.88 -3.84 -5.90
CA ALA A 143 -34.15 -4.78 -7.00
C ALA A 143 -32.86 -5.40 -7.56
N ALA A 144 -31.77 -4.62 -7.64
CA ALA A 144 -30.45 -5.12 -8.03
C ALA A 144 -29.89 -6.09 -6.97
N ALA A 145 -29.99 -5.75 -5.68
CA ALA A 145 -29.55 -6.60 -4.59
C ALA A 145 -30.32 -7.94 -4.55
N LYS A 146 -31.65 -7.91 -4.71
CA LYS A 146 -32.48 -9.12 -4.81
C LYS A 146 -32.05 -10.00 -5.99
N ARG A 147 -31.84 -9.41 -7.17
CA ARG A 147 -31.34 -10.14 -8.37
C ARG A 147 -29.97 -10.78 -8.13
N LYS A 148 -29.03 -10.07 -7.48
CA LYS A 148 -27.72 -10.61 -7.11
C LYS A 148 -27.82 -11.77 -6.12
N SER A 149 -28.78 -11.72 -5.19
CA SER A 149 -29.02 -12.80 -4.21
C SER A 149 -29.66 -14.05 -4.83
N THR A 150 -30.55 -13.91 -5.82
CA THR A 150 -31.28 -15.05 -6.41
C THR A 150 -30.54 -15.73 -7.56
N LYS A 151 -29.71 -15.00 -8.32
CA LYS A 151 -28.94 -15.58 -9.44
C LYS A 151 -27.50 -15.94 -9.09
N GLY A 152 -26.99 -15.51 -7.92
CA GLY A 152 -25.61 -15.68 -7.51
C GLY A 152 -24.64 -14.92 -8.42
N MET A 153 -23.77 -14.06 -7.87
CA MET A 153 -22.55 -13.74 -8.61
C MET A 153 -21.68 -15.00 -8.58
N LYS A 154 -21.68 -15.78 -9.67
CA LYS A 154 -20.61 -16.74 -9.92
C LYS A 154 -19.34 -15.92 -10.13
N TYR A 155 -18.43 -15.94 -9.18
CA TYR A 155 -17.10 -15.36 -9.29
C TYR A 155 -16.19 -16.30 -10.12
N ASP A 156 -16.71 -16.82 -11.25
CA ASP A 156 -16.02 -17.80 -12.09
C ASP A 156 -15.43 -17.16 -13.36
N SER A 157 -15.30 -15.83 -13.38
CA SER A 157 -14.71 -15.10 -14.50
C SER A 157 -13.87 -13.92 -13.99
N GLU A 158 -12.73 -14.25 -13.40
CA GLU A 158 -11.48 -13.53 -13.64
C GLU A 158 -10.50 -14.50 -14.31
#